data_AF-A0A6M0QBY8-F1
#
_entry.id   AF-A0A6M0QBY8-F1
#
_cell.length_a   1.000
_cell.length_b   1.000
_cell.length_c   1.000
_cell.angle_alpha   90.00
_cell.angle_beta   90.00
_cell.angle_gamma   90.00
#
_symmetry.space_group_name_H-M   'P 1'
#
loop_
_entity.id
_entity.type
_entity.pdbx_description
1 polymer ?
#
loop_
_entity_poly.entity_id
_entity_poly.type
_entity_poly.pdbx_seq_one_letter_code
_entity_poly.pdbx_strand_id
1 'polypeptide(L)' 'MIIRILLIVGLITDVVITVFMLTFIDEIGILMFIVVVAFLFGGTIFSYRMLRKGFKGS' A
#
# COMPACT_ATOMS: atom_id res chain seq x y z
N MET A 1 -15.93 -0.60 11.46
CA MET A 1 -15.45 0.79 11.28
C MET A 1 -13.93 0.85 11.31
N ILE A 2 -13.29 0.27 12.33
CA ILE A 2 -11.82 0.22 12.53
C ILE A 2 -11.05 -0.28 11.30
N ILE A 3 -11.47 -1.41 10.70
CA ILE A 3 -10.78 -1.98 9.53
C ILE A 3 -10.77 -0.99 8.35
N ARG A 4 -11.86 -0.24 8.14
CA ARG A 4 -11.93 0.78 7.07
C ARG A 4 -10.97 1.94 7.32
N ILE A 5 -10.80 2.34 8.59
CA ILE A 5 -9.84 3.39 8.98
C ILE A 5 -8.41 2.91 8.72
N LEU A 6 -8.09 1.66 9.05
CA LEU A 6 -6.79 1.05 8.75
C LEU A 6 -6.47 1.05 7.25
N LEU A 7 -7.46 0.76 6.39
CA LEU A 7 -7.27 0.85 4.94
C LEU A 7 -6.92 2.27 4.49
N ILE A 8 -7.66 3.27 4.97
CA ILE A 8 -7.46 4.66 4.58
C ILE A 8 -6.07 5.15 5.04
N VAL A 9 -5.70 4.86 6.29
CA VAL A 9 -4.37 5.23 6.82
C VAL A 9 -3.24 4.51 6.07
N GLY A 10 -3.42 3.23 5.74
CA GLY A 10 -2.46 2.47 4.92
C GLY A 10 -2.28 3.08 3.54
N LEU A 11 -3.38 3.39 2.84
CA LEU A 11 -3.32 4.02 1.52
C LEU A 11 -2.68 5.42 1.54
N ILE A 12 -2.94 6.22 2.59
CA ILE A 12 -2.27 7.53 2.75
C ILE A 12 -0.77 7.33 2.94
N THR A 13 -0.37 6.33 3.72
CA THR A 13 1.05 6.00 3.95
C THR A 13 1.73 5.57 2.65
N ASP A 14 1.06 4.72 1.85
CA ASP A 14 1.56 4.29 0.53
C ASP A 14 1.77 5.49 -0.41
N VAL A 15 0.86 6.47 -0.39
CA VAL A 15 0.99 7.72 -1.17
C VAL A 15 2.21 8.52 -0.71
N VAL A 16 2.39 8.70 0.60
CA VAL A 16 3.55 9.44 1.15
C VAL A 16 4.87 8.75 0.77
N ILE A 17 4.95 7.42 0.91
CA ILE A 17 6.13 6.64 0.53
C ILE A 17 6.37 6.74 -0.97
N THR A 18 5.32 6.69 -1.80
CA THR A 18 5.43 6.82 -3.26
C THR A 18 5.98 8.18 -3.66
N VAL A 19 5.49 9.26 -3.05
CA VAL A 19 6.00 10.63 -3.30
C VAL A 19 7.46 10.76 -2.86
N PHE A 20 7.84 10.15 -1.74
CA PHE A 20 9.24 10.09 -1.32
C PHE A 20 10.09 9.28 -2.30
N MET A 21 9.63 8.12 -2.76
CA MET A 21 10.37 7.31 -3.74
C MET A 21 10.51 7.98 -5.10
N LEU A 22 9.56 8.85 -5.48
CA LEU A 22 9.69 9.66 -6.70
C LEU A 22 10.93 10.57 -6.66
N THR A 23 11.40 11.01 -5.49
CA THR A 23 12.61 11.83 -5.40
C THR A 23 13.90 11.04 -5.64
N PHE A 24 13.81 9.71 -5.61
CA PHE A 24 14.93 8.78 -5.84
C PHE A 24 14.73 7.94 -7.12
N ILE A 25 13.84 8.38 -8.02
CA ILE A 25 13.47 7.59 -9.19
C ILE A 25 14.64 7.41 -10.16
N ASP A 26 15.55 8.38 -10.21
CA ASP A 26 16.72 8.35 -11.09
C ASP A 26 17.76 7.33 -10.60
N GLU A 27 17.86 7.09 -9.29
CA GLU A 27 18.76 6.11 -8.67
C GLU A 27 18.22 4.68 -8.72
N ILE A 28 16.92 4.51 -8.46
CA ILE A 28 16.28 3.19 -8.36
C ILE A 28 15.82 2.69 -9.75
N GLY A 29 15.57 3.61 -10.67
CA GLY A 29 15.05 3.35 -12.00
C GLY A 29 13.53 3.19 -12.05
N ILE A 30 12.93 3.66 -13.14
CA ILE A 30 11.47 3.76 -13.29
C ILE A 30 10.74 2.41 -13.26
N LEU A 31 11.38 1.34 -13.75
CA LEU A 31 10.76 0.01 -13.81
C LEU A 31 10.62 -0.61 -12.41
N MET A 32 11.66 -0.45 -11.58
CA MET A 32 11.63 -0.87 -10.17
C MET A 32 10.65 -0.01 -9.37
N PHE A 33 10.59 1.29 -9.63
CA PHE A 33 9.63 2.19 -9.01
C PHE A 33 8.18 1.72 -9.25
N ILE A 34 7.81 1.40 -10.50
CA ILE A 34 6.46 0.92 -10.83
C ILE A 34 6.14 -0.38 -10.08
N VAL A 35 7.09 -1.32 -10.02
CA VAL A 35 6.90 -2.60 -9.30
C VAL A 35 6.67 -2.36 -7.82
N VAL A 36 7.47 -1.49 -7.18
CA VAL A 36 7.35 -1.20 -5.75
C VAL A 36 6.02 -0.50 -5.44
N VAL A 37 5.61 0.47 -6.25
CA VAL A 37 4.32 1.16 -6.09
C VAL A 37 3.16 0.17 -6.23
N ALA A 38 3.19 -0.69 -7.24
CA ALA A 38 2.18 -1.73 -7.41
C ALA A 38 2.12 -2.68 -6.19
N PHE A 39 3.27 -3.00 -5.60
CA PHE A 39 3.36 -3.86 -4.43
C PHE A 39 2.86 -3.19 -3.15
N LEU A 40 3.14 -1.90 -2.95
CA LEU A 40 2.64 -1.12 -1.80
C LEU A 40 1.11 -1.07 -1.79
N PHE A 41 0.51 -0.50 -2.84
CA PHE A 41 -0.95 -0.37 -2.93
C PHE A 41 -1.64 -1.73 -3.03
N GLY A 42 -1.08 -2.66 -3.80
CA GLY A 42 -1.60 -4.02 -3.95
C GLY A 42 -1.57 -4.79 -2.62
N GLY A 43 -0.45 -4.70 -1.90
CA GLY A 43 -0.24 -5.31 -0.59
C GLY A 43 -1.18 -4.78 0.48
N THR A 44 -1.39 -3.46 0.53
CA THR A 44 -2.33 -2.83 1.47
C THR A 44 -3.78 -3.28 1.20
N ILE A 45 -4.20 -3.30 -0.07
CA ILE A 45 -5.54 -3.78 -0.45
C ILE A 45 -5.71 -5.28 -0.16
N PHE A 46 -4.70 -6.08 -0.48
CA PHE A 46 -4.71 -7.52 -0.22
C PHE A 46 -4.79 -7.82 1.28
N SER A 47 -3.96 -7.17 2.08
CA SER A 47 -3.94 -7.30 3.55
C SER A 47 -5.27 -6.90 4.16
N TYR A 48 -5.86 -5.80 3.69
CA TYR A 48 -7.20 -5.38 4.12
C TYR A 48 -8.28 -6.44 3.79
N ARG A 49 -8.24 -7.03 2.58
CA ARG A 49 -9.17 -8.09 2.19
C ARG A 49 -9.00 -9.33 3.08
N MET A 50 -7.76 -9.72 3.39
CA MET A 50 -7.46 -10.85 4.26
C MET A 50 -7.96 -10.61 5.69
N LEU A 51 -7.64 -9.46 6.28
CA LEU A 51 -8.11 -9.06 7.62
C LEU A 51 -9.63 -9.01 7.69
N ARG A 52 -10.30 -8.44 6.67
CA ARG A 52 -11.76 -8.39 6.62
C ARG A 52 -12.40 -9.78 6.55
N LYS A 53 -11.75 -10.76 5.90
CA LYS A 53 -12.24 -12.15 5.86
C LYS A 53 -12.00 -12.85 7.20
N GLY A 54 -10.84 -12.68 7.82
CA GLY A 54 -10.53 -13.25 9.14
C GLY A 54 -11.50 -12.80 10.23
N PHE A 55 -11.86 -11.51 10.26
CA PHE A 55 -12.84 -10.97 11.22
C PHE A 55 -14.30 -11.41 10.97
N LYS A 56 -14.63 -11.99 9.80
CA LYS A 56 -15.97 -12.50 9.51
C LYS A 56 -16.14 -14.00 9.83
N GLY A 57 -15.05 -14.70 10.11
CA GLY A 57 -15.02 -16.14 10.43
C GLY A 57 -14.93 -16.44 11.93
N SER A 58 -15.03 -15.43 12.79
CA SER A 58 -15.13 -15.54 14.26
C SER A 58 -16.47 -15.00 14.73
#